data_AF-A0A937F6X5-F1
#
_entry.id   AF-A0A937F6X5-F1
#
_cell.length_a   1.000
_cell.length_b   1.000
_cell.length_c   1.000
_cell.angle_alpha   90.00
_cell.angle_beta   90.00
_cell.angle_gamma   90.00
#
_symmetry.space_group_name_H-M   'P 1'
#
loop_
_entity.id
_entity.type
_entity.pdbx_description
1 polymer ?
#
loop_
_entity_poly.entity_id
_entity_poly.type
_entity_poly.pdbx_seq_one_letter_code
_entity_poly.pdbx_strand_id
1 'polypeptide(L)'
;MKIIILTIFTLISGIVYAQPANLAMAETNSEGMARIPDEENSNSSAYLKRKEIKHFIESNFANKSEKALYVSCNDDSMYYEQDTIKIHQLHKNYYPNIECCKFIEWGMISDSKFIWTDLSTCNQNYDKSYYLSPTIIKVIDKGNSIFIRIVRNDLIVDTFKVVDIEEKPSRYHNTINKTLLLTRVKTVRKS
;
A
#
# COMPACT_ATOMS: atom_id res chain seq x y z
N MET A 1 20.72 50.80 -11.01
CA MET A 1 19.76 51.91 -10.89
C MET A 1 18.42 51.34 -10.46
N LYS A 2 17.75 51.98 -9.50
CA LYS A 2 16.52 51.57 -8.76
C LYS A 2 15.39 51.07 -9.71
N ILE A 3 14.51 50.15 -9.32
CA ILE A 3 13.28 50.45 -8.54
C ILE A 3 12.78 49.19 -7.80
N ILE A 4 12.44 49.41 -6.53
CA ILE A 4 11.74 48.53 -5.59
C ILE A 4 10.23 48.62 -5.89
N ILE A 5 9.52 47.50 -6.00
CA ILE A 5 8.07 47.47 -5.77
C ILE A 5 7.78 46.43 -4.70
N LEU A 6 7.44 46.97 -3.54
CA LEU A 6 6.97 46.31 -2.34
C LEU A 6 5.43 46.31 -2.45
N THR A 7 4.78 45.14 -2.48
CA THR A 7 3.32 45.06 -2.33
C THR A 7 2.99 44.19 -1.15
N ILE A 8 2.63 44.88 -0.08
CA ILE A 8 1.99 44.41 1.14
C ILE A 8 0.51 44.17 0.79
N PHE A 9 0.01 42.96 1.05
CA PHE A 9 -1.44 42.75 1.23
C PHE A 9 -1.69 42.17 2.61
N THR A 10 -2.28 43.02 3.42
CA THR A 10 -2.77 42.81 4.77
C THR A 10 -4.09 42.05 4.81
N LEU A 11 -4.28 41.35 5.93
CA LEU A 11 -5.53 41.20 6.68
C LEU A 11 -6.71 40.46 6.00
N ILE A 12 -6.92 39.21 6.42
CA ILE A 12 -8.28 38.75 6.72
C ILE A 12 -8.29 38.13 8.13
N SER A 13 -9.07 38.81 8.95
CA SER A 13 -9.45 38.61 10.34
C SER A 13 -10.57 37.58 10.52
N GLY A 14 -10.56 36.89 11.67
CA GLY A 14 -11.73 36.25 12.30
C GLY A 14 -12.18 34.96 11.61
N ILE A 15 -12.56 33.88 12.31
CA ILE A 15 -13.59 33.86 13.33
C ILE A 15 -13.24 32.79 14.38
N VAL A 16 -13.25 33.21 15.65
CA VAL A 16 -13.30 32.35 16.83
C VAL A 16 -14.76 31.94 17.04
N TYR A 17 -15.06 30.65 16.99
CA TYR A 17 -16.28 30.10 17.60
C TYR A 17 -15.89 29.33 18.86
N ALA A 18 -16.12 29.95 20.00
CA ALA A 18 -16.21 29.28 21.28
C ALA A 18 -17.57 28.57 21.34
N GLN A 19 -17.58 27.26 21.61
CA GLN A 19 -18.79 26.54 21.99
C GLN A 19 -18.90 26.50 23.52
N PRO A 20 -20.11 26.68 24.08
CA PRO A 20 -20.34 26.66 25.51
C PRO A 20 -20.17 25.25 26.10
N ALA A 21 -19.52 25.22 27.26
CA ALA A 21 -19.47 24.07 28.14
C ALA A 21 -20.88 23.74 28.65
N ASN A 22 -21.41 22.58 28.25
CA ASN A 22 -22.57 22.00 28.91
C ASN A 22 -22.08 21.24 30.15
N LEU A 23 -22.25 21.87 31.31
CA LEU A 23 -22.29 21.21 32.60
C LEU A 23 -23.56 20.33 32.64
N ALA A 24 -23.38 19.02 32.66
CA ALA A 24 -24.39 18.10 33.18
C ALA A 24 -23.81 17.44 34.44
N MET A 25 -24.33 17.87 35.59
CA MET A 25 -24.20 17.17 36.87
C MET A 25 -25.45 16.33 37.10
N ALA A 26 -25.26 15.06 37.47
CA ALA A 26 -26.08 14.22 38.38
C ALA A 26 -25.73 12.74 38.07
N GLU A 27 -24.89 12.12 38.89
CA GLU A 27 -25.29 11.18 39.95
C GLU A 27 -25.68 9.78 39.44
N THR A 28 -24.86 8.77 39.73
CA THR A 28 -25.18 7.77 40.77
C THR A 28 -24.08 6.71 40.84
N ASN A 29 -23.72 6.37 42.08
CA ASN A 29 -22.72 5.39 42.45
C ASN A 29 -23.08 4.00 41.96
N SER A 30 -22.16 3.38 41.22
CA SER A 30 -22.05 1.93 41.10
C SER A 30 -20.56 1.61 41.17
N GLU A 31 -20.13 1.10 42.32
CA GLU A 31 -18.82 0.48 42.51
C GLU A 31 -18.77 -0.83 41.71
N GLY A 32 -18.71 -0.70 40.38
CA GLY A 32 -18.17 -1.73 39.51
C GLY A 32 -16.69 -1.47 39.38
N MET A 33 -15.84 -2.38 39.87
CA MET A 33 -14.42 -2.41 39.55
C MET A 33 -14.25 -2.31 38.02
N ALA A 34 -13.97 -1.09 37.55
CA ALA A 34 -13.55 -0.87 36.19
C ALA A 34 -12.18 -1.52 36.06
N ARG A 35 -12.16 -2.75 35.51
CA ARG A 35 -10.94 -3.34 35.00
C ARG A 35 -10.39 -2.37 33.97
N ILE A 36 -9.29 -1.71 34.32
CA ILE A 36 -8.45 -0.97 33.39
C ILE A 36 -8.12 -1.97 32.28
N PRO A 37 -8.50 -1.71 31.02
CA PRO A 37 -8.11 -2.59 29.92
C PRO A 37 -6.59 -2.55 29.82
N ASP A 38 -5.96 -3.72 29.97
CA ASP A 38 -4.51 -3.86 29.85
C ASP A 38 -4.06 -3.40 28.45
N GLU A 39 -3.49 -2.19 28.39
CA GLU A 39 -3.03 -1.52 27.16
C GLU A 39 -1.75 -2.17 26.60
N GLU A 40 -1.16 -3.15 27.30
CA GLU A 40 0.07 -3.85 26.91
C GLU A 40 -0.10 -4.86 25.76
N ASN A 41 -1.33 -5.24 25.38
CA ASN A 41 -1.53 -6.30 24.39
C ASN A 41 -1.53 -5.83 22.92
N SER A 42 -1.63 -4.52 22.68
CA SER A 42 -1.66 -3.94 21.31
C SER A 42 -0.31 -4.05 20.59
N ASN A 43 0.79 -3.84 21.32
CA ASN A 43 2.14 -3.80 20.74
C ASN A 43 2.64 -5.18 20.29
N SER A 44 2.21 -6.25 20.97
CA SER A 44 2.60 -7.62 20.64
C SER A 44 1.98 -8.10 19.33
N SER A 45 0.69 -7.80 19.10
CA SER A 45 -0.02 -8.18 17.87
C SER A 45 0.55 -7.49 16.63
N ALA A 46 0.80 -6.17 16.71
CA ALA A 46 1.37 -5.40 15.60
C ALA A 46 2.78 -5.89 15.21
N TYR A 47 3.60 -6.27 16.20
CA TYR A 47 4.93 -6.83 15.97
C TYR A 47 4.88 -8.18 15.25
N LEU A 48 4.02 -9.10 15.69
CA LEU A 48 3.84 -10.42 15.05
C LEU A 48 3.38 -10.28 13.61
N LYS A 49 2.38 -9.42 13.36
CA LYS A 49 1.88 -9.11 12.02
C LYS A 49 2.98 -8.56 11.10
N ARG A 50 3.81 -7.63 11.61
CA ARG A 50 4.94 -7.09 10.85
C ARG A 50 5.97 -8.17 10.51
N LYS A 51 6.28 -9.07 11.45
CA LYS A 51 7.21 -10.18 11.22
C LYS A 51 6.68 -11.13 10.14
N GLU A 52 5.38 -11.43 10.16
CA GLU A 52 4.73 -12.23 9.12
C GLU A 52 4.80 -11.55 7.75
N ILE A 53 4.47 -10.25 7.67
CA ILE A 53 4.56 -9.47 6.43
C ILE A 53 5.97 -9.50 5.86
N LYS A 54 6.98 -9.27 6.72
CA LYS A 54 8.38 -9.30 6.30
C LYS A 54 8.75 -10.68 5.75
N HIS A 55 8.40 -11.74 6.46
CA HIS A 55 8.67 -13.11 6.03
C HIS A 55 7.98 -13.46 4.70
N PHE A 56 6.73 -13.02 4.51
CA PHE A 56 6.00 -13.19 3.27
C PHE A 56 6.72 -12.51 2.09
N ILE A 57 7.12 -11.25 2.26
CA ILE A 57 7.83 -10.48 1.24
C ILE A 57 9.16 -11.15 0.88
N GLU A 58 9.94 -11.56 1.89
CA GLU A 58 11.24 -12.21 1.68
C GLU A 58 11.08 -13.56 0.97
N SER A 59 10.14 -14.40 1.40
CA SER A 59 9.89 -15.73 0.80
C SER A 59 9.31 -15.66 -0.62
N ASN A 60 8.64 -14.57 -1.00
CA ASN A 60 7.99 -14.44 -2.30
C ASN A 60 8.81 -13.64 -3.31
N PHE A 61 9.45 -12.56 -2.89
CA PHE A 61 10.16 -11.66 -3.79
C PHE A 61 11.67 -11.81 -3.72
N ALA A 62 12.24 -12.26 -2.60
CA ALA A 62 13.69 -12.27 -2.39
C ALA A 62 14.35 -13.65 -2.47
N ASN A 63 13.59 -14.75 -2.45
CA ASN A 63 14.14 -16.11 -2.30
C ASN A 63 13.41 -17.16 -3.15
N LYS A 64 13.17 -16.91 -4.44
CA LYS A 64 12.55 -17.91 -5.33
C LYS A 64 13.46 -18.25 -6.51
N SER A 65 13.84 -19.53 -6.56
CA SER A 65 14.48 -20.16 -7.72
C SER A 65 13.52 -20.29 -8.91
N GLU A 66 12.21 -20.28 -8.66
CA GLU A 66 11.18 -20.37 -9.70
C GLU A 66 10.70 -18.98 -10.15
N LYS A 67 10.57 -18.81 -11.47
CA LYS A 67 10.05 -17.61 -12.13
C LYS A 67 8.56 -17.42 -11.78
N ALA A 68 8.30 -16.88 -10.60
CA ALA A 68 6.95 -16.54 -10.18
C ALA A 68 6.44 -15.33 -10.98
N LEU A 69 5.15 -15.36 -11.28
CA LEU A 69 4.45 -14.23 -11.89
C LEU A 69 3.51 -13.66 -10.84
N TYR A 70 3.67 -12.38 -10.53
CA TYR A 70 2.72 -11.66 -9.69
C TYR A 70 1.91 -10.70 -10.53
N VAL A 71 0.67 -10.45 -10.15
CA VAL A 71 -0.15 -9.41 -10.76
C VAL A 71 -0.60 -8.45 -9.69
N SER A 72 -0.49 -7.16 -9.97
CA SER A 72 -1.05 -6.12 -9.12
C SER A 72 -2.18 -5.39 -9.82
N CYS A 73 -3.29 -5.22 -9.11
CA CYS A 73 -4.43 -4.42 -9.53
C CYS A 73 -4.59 -3.23 -8.57
N ASN A 74 -5.06 -2.10 -9.11
CA ASN A 74 -5.61 -1.02 -8.30
C ASN A 74 -7.14 -1.17 -8.27
N ASP A 75 -7.71 -1.35 -7.08
CA ASP A 75 -9.16 -1.43 -6.91
C ASP A 75 -9.83 -0.06 -7.13
N ASP A 76 -9.08 1.02 -6.93
CA ASP A 76 -9.56 2.38 -7.16
C ASP A 76 -9.46 2.70 -8.67
N SER A 77 -10.58 3.04 -9.29
CA SER A 77 -10.70 3.29 -10.74
C SER A 77 -9.73 4.33 -11.35
N MET A 78 -9.01 5.10 -10.52
CA MET A 78 -8.03 6.10 -10.93
C MET A 78 -6.65 5.80 -10.31
N TYR A 79 -5.72 5.34 -11.15
CA TYR A 79 -4.38 4.82 -10.84
C TYR A 79 -3.38 5.76 -10.12
N TYR A 80 -3.82 6.92 -9.62
CA TYR A 80 -2.90 7.99 -9.21
C TYR A 80 -3.30 8.74 -7.94
N GLU A 81 -4.45 8.46 -7.32
CA GLU A 81 -4.97 9.36 -6.28
C GLU A 81 -5.04 8.82 -4.86
N GLN A 82 -5.14 7.51 -4.60
CA GLN A 82 -5.02 6.94 -3.23
C GLN A 82 -5.02 5.40 -3.22
N ASP A 83 -4.38 4.82 -4.23
CA ASP A 83 -4.55 3.44 -4.64
C ASP A 83 -4.26 2.41 -3.55
N THR A 84 -5.29 1.66 -3.16
CA THR A 84 -5.10 0.35 -2.54
C THR A 84 -4.74 -0.65 -3.62
N ILE A 85 -3.50 -1.14 -3.57
CA ILE A 85 -2.97 -2.07 -4.55
C ILE A 85 -2.92 -3.47 -3.94
N LYS A 86 -3.51 -4.43 -4.65
CA LYS A 86 -3.50 -5.84 -4.27
C LYS A 86 -2.51 -6.58 -5.15
N ILE A 87 -1.54 -7.27 -4.56
CA ILE A 87 -0.61 -8.14 -5.29
C ILE A 87 -0.99 -9.60 -5.05
N HIS A 88 -1.25 -10.31 -6.14
CA HIS A 88 -1.55 -11.74 -6.16
C HIS A 88 -0.43 -12.51 -6.85
N GLN A 89 -0.09 -13.68 -6.33
CA GLN A 89 0.74 -14.64 -7.07
C GLN A 89 -0.14 -15.40 -8.06
N LEU A 90 0.27 -15.48 -9.32
CA LEU A 90 -0.40 -16.29 -10.33
C LEU A 90 0.13 -17.73 -10.29
N HIS A 91 -0.80 -18.69 -10.33
CA HIS A 91 -0.48 -20.11 -10.53
C HIS A 91 -0.88 -20.50 -11.96
N LYS A 92 0.05 -21.11 -12.70
CA LYS A 92 -0.20 -21.67 -14.05
C LYS A 92 -0.77 -20.66 -15.07
N ASN A 93 -0.32 -19.39 -15.02
CA ASN A 93 -0.76 -18.30 -15.91
C ASN A 93 -2.28 -18.00 -15.86
N TYR A 94 -2.98 -18.44 -14.82
CA TYR A 94 -4.38 -18.10 -14.64
C TYR A 94 -4.50 -16.75 -13.94
N TYR A 95 -5.07 -15.76 -14.61
CA TYR A 95 -5.41 -14.50 -13.96
C TYR A 95 -6.62 -14.77 -13.05
N PRO A 96 -6.51 -14.50 -11.73
CA PRO A 96 -7.67 -14.54 -10.87
C PRO A 96 -8.78 -13.67 -11.49
N ASN A 97 -10.03 -14.11 -11.34
CA ASN A 97 -11.20 -13.33 -11.76
C ASN A 97 -11.31 -12.12 -10.84
N ILE A 98 -10.49 -11.11 -11.12
CA ILE A 98 -10.45 -9.81 -10.46
C ILE A 98 -11.26 -8.88 -11.35
N GLU A 99 -12.18 -8.13 -10.76
CA GLU A 99 -12.94 -7.05 -11.41
C GLU A 99 -12.02 -5.85 -11.69
N CYS A 100 -10.96 -6.11 -12.44
CA CYS A 100 -9.90 -5.17 -12.71
C CYS A 100 -9.55 -5.16 -14.18
N CYS A 101 -9.10 -3.98 -14.56
CA CYS A 101 -9.19 -3.49 -15.91
C CYS A 101 -7.80 -3.08 -16.42
N LYS A 102 -6.92 -2.73 -15.48
CA LYS A 102 -5.52 -2.40 -15.67
C LYS A 102 -4.70 -3.13 -14.60
N PHE A 103 -3.73 -3.89 -15.07
CA PHE A 103 -2.85 -4.70 -14.25
C PHE A 103 -1.40 -4.30 -14.51
N ILE A 104 -0.56 -4.48 -13.49
CA ILE A 104 0.87 -4.67 -13.71
C ILE A 104 1.18 -6.13 -13.44
N GLU A 105 1.83 -6.79 -14.40
CA GLU A 105 2.48 -8.07 -14.18
C GLU A 105 3.95 -7.88 -13.78
N TRP A 106 4.36 -8.65 -12.80
CA TRP A 106 5.69 -8.68 -12.24
C TRP A 106 6.28 -10.06 -12.53
N GLY A 107 6.87 -10.20 -13.72
CA GLY A 107 7.51 -11.45 -14.11
C GLY A 107 8.88 -11.55 -13.46
N MET A 108 8.98 -12.29 -12.34
CA MET A 108 10.24 -12.41 -11.60
C MET A 108 11.30 -13.10 -12.45
N ILE A 109 12.48 -12.48 -12.55
CA ILE A 109 13.63 -13.01 -13.32
C ILE A 109 14.80 -13.38 -12.41
N SER A 110 14.88 -12.80 -11.22
CA SER A 110 15.81 -13.16 -10.15
C SER A 110 15.29 -12.61 -8.81
N ASP A 111 16.04 -12.84 -7.74
CA ASP A 111 15.74 -12.27 -6.43
C ASP A 111 15.57 -10.75 -6.51
N SER A 112 14.40 -10.29 -6.09
CA SER A 112 13.98 -8.90 -6.10
C SER A 112 14.04 -8.20 -7.47
N LYS A 113 14.15 -8.93 -8.59
CA LYS A 113 14.14 -8.35 -9.94
C LYS A 113 13.03 -8.95 -10.80
N PHE A 114 12.37 -8.09 -11.57
CA PHE A 114 11.27 -8.49 -12.43
C PHE A 114 11.21 -7.69 -13.73
N ILE A 115 10.57 -8.29 -14.72
CA ILE A 115 10.09 -7.60 -15.93
C ILE A 115 8.70 -7.07 -15.63
N TRP A 116 8.53 -5.78 -15.79
CA TRP A 116 7.25 -5.10 -15.61
C TRP A 116 6.48 -5.14 -16.91
N THR A 117 5.20 -5.49 -16.82
CA THR A 117 4.32 -5.44 -17.98
C THR A 117 3.00 -4.78 -17.61
N ASP A 118 2.64 -3.72 -18.33
CA ASP A 118 1.29 -3.15 -18.22
C ASP A 118 0.34 -3.98 -19.06
N LEU A 119 -0.77 -4.40 -18.47
CA LEU A 119 -1.83 -5.16 -19.14
C LEU A 119 -3.16 -4.43 -18.96
N SER A 120 -3.90 -4.21 -20.04
CA SER A 120 -5.27 -3.72 -20.00
C SER A 120 -6.23 -4.71 -20.64
N THR A 121 -7.35 -4.96 -19.95
CA THR A 121 -8.35 -5.98 -20.30
C THR A 121 -9.76 -5.43 -20.44
N CYS A 122 -9.98 -4.12 -20.23
CA CYS A 122 -11.32 -3.50 -20.31
C CYS A 122 -11.87 -3.48 -21.73
N ASN A 123 -10.98 -3.35 -22.70
CA ASN A 123 -11.34 -3.27 -24.10
C ASN A 123 -11.40 -4.70 -24.64
N GLN A 124 -12.24 -4.95 -25.65
CA GLN A 124 -12.32 -6.27 -26.32
C GLN A 124 -10.95 -6.74 -26.85
N ASN A 125 -10.00 -5.82 -26.99
CA ASN A 125 -8.61 -6.08 -27.30
C ASN A 125 -7.74 -6.02 -26.04
N TYR A 126 -6.94 -7.06 -25.83
CA TYR A 126 -5.92 -7.12 -24.80
C TYR A 126 -4.71 -6.26 -25.21
N ASP A 127 -4.48 -5.16 -24.51
CA ASP A 127 -3.30 -4.32 -24.72
C ASP A 127 -2.23 -4.69 -23.70
N LYS A 128 -1.03 -5.02 -24.18
CA LYS A 128 0.10 -5.45 -23.34
C LYS A 128 1.38 -4.71 -23.72
N SER A 129 1.97 -4.01 -22.75
CA SER A 129 3.20 -3.21 -22.93
C SER A 129 4.30 -3.69 -21.99
N TYR A 130 5.42 -4.14 -22.57
CA TYR A 130 6.54 -4.71 -21.81
C TYR A 130 7.65 -3.69 -21.59
N TYR A 131 8.18 -3.65 -20.37
CA TYR A 131 9.38 -2.87 -20.04
C TYR A 131 10.52 -3.84 -19.81
N LEU A 132 11.35 -4.03 -20.84
CA LEU A 132 12.41 -5.04 -20.86
C LEU A 132 13.57 -4.74 -19.90
N SER A 133 13.72 -3.48 -19.48
CA SER A 133 14.69 -3.11 -18.45
C SER A 133 14.32 -3.75 -17.11
N PRO A 134 15.24 -4.50 -16.46
CA PRO A 134 14.99 -5.07 -15.15
C PRO A 134 14.55 -4.02 -14.14
N THR A 135 13.43 -4.29 -13.46
CA THR A 135 12.92 -3.49 -12.36
C THR A 135 13.26 -4.18 -11.05
N ILE A 136 13.66 -3.41 -10.03
CA ILE A 136 14.14 -3.91 -8.74
C ILE A 136 13.14 -3.56 -7.65
N ILE A 137 12.80 -4.54 -6.82
CA ILE A 137 12.02 -4.40 -5.59
C ILE A 137 13.00 -4.14 -4.44
N LYS A 138 12.86 -3.02 -3.74
CA LYS A 138 13.63 -2.75 -2.51
C LYS A 138 12.68 -2.67 -1.32
N VAL A 139 12.89 -3.53 -0.33
CA VAL A 139 12.11 -3.54 0.91
C VAL A 139 12.80 -2.64 1.93
N ILE A 140 12.05 -1.72 2.54
CA ILE A 140 12.55 -0.79 3.55
C ILE A 140 11.70 -0.94 4.80
N ASP A 141 12.36 -1.26 5.90
CA ASP A 141 11.73 -1.39 7.20
C ASP A 141 11.99 -0.11 8.03
N LYS A 142 10.92 0.58 8.44
CA LYS A 142 10.98 1.80 9.27
C LYS A 142 10.35 1.58 10.65
N GLY A 143 10.56 0.42 11.26
CA GLY A 143 10.12 0.11 12.61
C GLY A 143 8.61 -0.16 12.70
N ASN A 144 7.79 0.85 12.44
CA ASN A 144 6.33 0.75 12.54
C ASN A 144 5.66 0.48 11.18
N SER A 145 6.44 0.44 10.10
CA SER A 145 5.92 0.28 8.74
C SER A 145 6.96 -0.35 7.83
N ILE A 146 6.49 -1.19 6.92
CA ILE A 146 7.29 -1.75 5.84
C ILE A 146 6.91 -1.03 4.56
N PHE A 147 7.90 -0.68 3.75
CA PHE A 147 7.73 -0.05 2.46
C PHE A 147 8.37 -0.90 1.37
N ILE A 148 7.75 -0.90 0.20
CA ILE A 148 8.30 -1.48 -1.03
C ILE A 148 8.58 -0.33 -1.99
N ARG A 149 9.83 -0.22 -2.44
CA ARG A 149 10.21 0.71 -3.51
C ARG A 149 10.45 -0.04 -4.80
N ILE A 150 9.92 0.50 -5.87
CA ILE A 150 10.15 0.01 -7.22
C ILE A 150 11.19 0.91 -7.85
N VAL A 151 12.32 0.32 -8.24
CA VAL A 151 13.45 1.01 -8.84
C VAL A 151 13.66 0.52 -10.26
N ARG A 152 13.67 1.42 -11.24
CA ARG A 152 13.97 1.11 -12.65
C ARG A 152 14.98 2.11 -13.16
N ASN A 153 16.04 1.64 -13.81
CA ASN A 153 17.12 2.50 -14.32
C ASN A 153 17.65 3.45 -13.23
N ASP A 154 17.87 2.90 -12.02
CA ASP A 154 18.31 3.62 -10.82
C ASP A 154 17.38 4.72 -10.29
N LEU A 155 16.19 4.89 -10.87
CA LEU A 155 15.17 5.83 -10.43
C LEU A 155 14.07 5.11 -9.64
N ILE A 156 13.63 5.71 -8.54
CA ILE A 156 12.46 5.24 -7.80
C ILE A 156 11.22 5.64 -8.61
N VAL A 157 10.55 4.64 -9.19
CA VAL A 157 9.32 4.82 -9.97
C VAL A 157 8.12 4.90 -9.04
N ASP A 158 8.09 4.01 -8.04
CA ASP A 158 7.00 3.93 -7.09
C ASP A 158 7.47 3.59 -5.68
N THR A 159 6.68 4.00 -4.70
CA THR A 159 6.84 3.60 -3.30
C THR A 159 5.48 3.21 -2.75
N PHE A 160 5.42 2.05 -2.12
CA PHE A 160 4.23 1.51 -1.48
C PHE A 160 4.48 1.32 0.00
N LYS A 161 3.50 1.65 0.83
CA LYS A 161 3.43 1.20 2.23
C LYS A 161 2.70 -0.14 2.23
N VAL A 162 3.26 -1.14 2.91
CA VAL A 162 2.59 -2.42 3.11
C VAL A 162 1.59 -2.29 4.24
N VAL A 163 0.34 -2.64 3.97
CA VAL A 163 -0.78 -2.52 4.91
C VAL A 163 -1.05 -3.84 5.60
N ASP A 164 -1.19 -4.91 4.81
CA ASP A 164 -1.61 -6.21 5.31
C ASP A 164 -1.32 -7.37 4.35
N ILE A 165 -1.59 -8.59 4.80
CA ILE A 165 -1.75 -9.78 3.97
C ILE A 165 -3.20 -10.28 4.14
N GLU A 166 -3.95 -10.28 3.05
CA GLU A 166 -5.25 -10.94 3.00
C GLU A 166 -5.08 -12.42 2.67
N GLU A 167 -5.77 -13.29 3.41
CA GLU A 167 -5.86 -14.71 3.13
C GLU A 167 -7.24 -15.05 2.62
N LYS A 168 -7.32 -15.67 1.44
CA LYS A 168 -8.58 -16.13 0.84
C LYS A 168 -8.47 -17.59 0.43
N PRO A 169 -9.50 -18.43 0.64
CA PRO A 169 -9.53 -19.77 0.10
C PRO A 169 -9.38 -19.73 -1.42
N SER A 170 -8.51 -20.57 -1.98
CA SER A 170 -8.41 -20.74 -3.43
C SER A 170 -9.66 -21.44 -3.97
N ARG A 171 -10.18 -20.96 -5.10
CA ARG A 171 -11.34 -21.60 -5.76
C ARG A 171 -11.01 -22.96 -6.37
N TYR A 172 -9.75 -23.23 -6.68
CA TYR A 172 -9.34 -24.39 -7.46
C TYR A 172 -8.58 -25.45 -6.65
N HIS A 173 -8.08 -25.08 -5.48
CA HIS A 173 -7.25 -25.93 -4.65
C HIS A 173 -7.63 -25.71 -3.18
N ASN A 174 -7.50 -26.74 -2.34
CA ASN A 174 -7.61 -26.60 -0.87
C ASN A 174 -6.37 -25.87 -0.31
N THR A 175 -5.99 -24.77 -0.93
CA THR A 175 -4.85 -23.92 -0.59
C THR A 175 -5.35 -22.53 -0.26
N ILE A 176 -4.61 -21.83 0.61
CA ILE A 176 -4.89 -20.44 0.95
C ILE A 176 -4.10 -19.54 0.01
N ASN A 177 -4.81 -18.67 -0.72
CA ASN A 177 -4.20 -17.63 -1.53
C ASN A 177 -3.92 -16.42 -0.63
N LYS A 178 -2.64 -16.08 -0.49
CA LYS A 178 -2.20 -14.87 0.21
C LYS A 178 -2.09 -13.71 -0.79
N THR A 179 -2.64 -12.56 -0.43
CA THR A 179 -2.63 -11.33 -1.23
C THR A 179 -1.99 -10.23 -0.42
N LEU A 180 -0.98 -9.55 -0.98
CA LEU A 180 -0.34 -8.43 -0.30
C LEU A 180 -1.15 -7.15 -0.55
N LEU A 181 -1.56 -6.48 0.52
CA LEU A 181 -2.24 -5.18 0.47
C LEU A 181 -1.23 -4.05 0.62
N LEU A 182 -1.26 -3.12 -0.31
CA LEU A 182 -0.35 -2.00 -0.42
C LEU A 182 -1.12 -0.68 -0.55
N THR A 183 -0.53 0.41 -0.08
CA THR A 183 -1.01 1.78 -0.38
C THR A 183 0.12 2.56 -1.02
N ARG A 184 -0.15 3.22 -2.16
CA ARG A 184 0.84 4.06 -2.83
C ARG A 184 1.18 5.29 -1.98
N VAL A 185 2.47 5.57 -1.81
CA VAL A 185 2.97 6.78 -1.15
C VAL A 185 3.19 7.84 -2.21
N LYS A 186 2.34 8.88 -2.23
CA LYS A 186 2.50 10.01 -3.16
C LYS A 186 3.84 10.68 -2.93
N THR A 187 4.69 10.66 -3.95
CA THR A 187 5.92 11.46 -3.93
C THR A 187 5.54 12.87 -4.35
N VAL A 188 5.59 13.82 -3.42
CA VAL A 188 5.44 15.24 -3.77
C VAL A 188 6.64 15.62 -4.62
N ARG A 189 6.45 15.67 -5.95
CA ARG A 189 7.46 16.25 -6.83
C ARG A 189 7.53 17.73 -6.47
N LYS A 190 8.62 18.17 -5.86
CA LYS A 190 8.94 19.59 -5.80
C LYS A 190 9.15 20.01 -7.26
N SER A 191 8.18 20.75 -7.79
CA SER A 191 8.28 21.42 -9.07
C SER A 191 9.22 22.61 -8.97
#